data_AF-A0A5B9W656-F1
#
_entry.id   AF-A0A5B9W656-F1
#
_cell.length_a   1.000
_cell.length_b   1.000
_cell.length_c   1.000
_cell.angle_alpha   90.00
_cell.angle_beta   90.00
_cell.angle_gamma   90.00
#
_symmetry.space_group_name_H-M   'P 1'
#
loop_
_entity.id
_entity.type
_entity.pdbx_description
1 polymer ?
#
loop_
_entity_poly.entity_id
_entity_poly.type
_entity_poly.pdbx_seq_one_letter_code
_entity_poly.pdbx_strand_id
1 'polypeptide(L)'
;MNPNRRGVWPWRPVICGLLAAALAGCHARSAAPANLVPDSARARWAVGRAMELWKAGRPTGVIEPTEPRIQVVDSNRKAGQVLEDYRILAETSSLRERTLSVRVRLRGPDEEAVVRYLVMGADPILVFRQEDYDLMMHWEHKMDPEAEDAAPGPEPPAAPRRADEDLPRRPSGAPG
;
A
#
# COMPACT_ATOMS: atom_id res chain seq x y z
N MET A 1 -36.98 64.78 -39.90
CA MET A 1 -37.13 64.77 -38.43
C MET A 1 -38.41 64.05 -38.07
N ASN A 2 -38.30 62.88 -37.45
CA ASN A 2 -39.36 62.25 -36.65
C ASN A 2 -38.68 61.23 -35.71
N PRO A 3 -38.61 61.45 -34.39
CA PRO A 3 -37.89 60.56 -33.47
C PRO A 3 -38.89 59.71 -32.69
N ASN A 4 -39.00 58.41 -32.98
CA ASN A 4 -39.56 57.48 -31.99
C ASN A 4 -39.38 56.01 -32.37
N ARG A 5 -38.61 55.29 -31.55
CA ARG A 5 -39.04 54.04 -30.89
C ARG A 5 -37.90 53.54 -29.99
N ARG A 6 -38.01 53.91 -28.71
CA ARG A 6 -37.22 53.35 -27.61
C ARG A 6 -37.82 51.99 -27.25
N GLY A 7 -37.13 50.92 -27.61
CA GLY A 7 -37.41 49.57 -27.12
C GLY A 7 -36.83 49.42 -25.72
N VAL A 8 -37.71 49.45 -24.73
CA VAL A 8 -37.45 49.04 -23.34
C VAL A 8 -36.97 47.59 -23.34
N TRP A 9 -35.74 47.34 -22.88
CA TRP A 9 -35.17 46.00 -22.69
C TRP A 9 -35.40 45.59 -21.24
N PRO A 10 -36.35 44.69 -20.94
CA PRO A 10 -36.62 44.27 -19.58
C PRO A 10 -35.53 43.35 -19.05
N TRP A 11 -35.34 43.47 -17.75
CA TRP A 11 -34.35 42.81 -16.92
C TRP A 11 -34.36 41.28 -17.01
N ARG A 12 -33.16 40.74 -16.80
CA ARG A 12 -32.78 39.38 -16.40
C ARG A 12 -33.87 38.63 -15.60
N PRO A 13 -34.00 37.32 -15.84
CA PRO A 13 -33.52 36.38 -14.81
C PRO A 13 -32.43 35.46 -15.39
N VAL A 14 -31.19 35.44 -14.89
CA VAL A 14 -30.77 34.85 -13.59
C VAL A 14 -31.16 33.37 -13.51
N ILE A 15 -30.14 32.52 -13.70
CA ILE A 15 -29.93 31.27 -12.95
C ILE A 15 -30.99 30.18 -13.15
N CYS A 16 -30.81 29.33 -14.18
CA CYS A 16 -31.43 27.99 -14.23
C CYS A 16 -30.64 26.94 -15.05
N GLY A 17 -29.50 27.26 -15.65
CA GLY A 17 -28.76 26.33 -16.52
C GLY A 17 -27.67 25.49 -15.84
N LEU A 18 -27.35 25.75 -14.56
CA LEU A 18 -26.12 25.24 -13.92
C LEU A 18 -26.34 24.11 -12.89
N LEU A 19 -27.55 23.55 -12.80
CA LEU A 19 -27.86 22.47 -11.83
C LEU A 19 -28.06 21.08 -12.46
N ALA A 20 -28.01 20.95 -13.79
CA ALA A 20 -28.25 19.67 -14.47
C ALA A 20 -26.97 18.86 -14.80
N ALA A 21 -25.77 19.42 -14.57
CA ALA A 21 -24.50 18.76 -14.86
C ALA A 21 -23.89 17.98 -13.68
N ALA A 22 -24.54 17.96 -12.51
CA ALA A 22 -23.99 17.35 -11.29
C ALA A 22 -24.42 15.90 -11.02
N LEU A 23 -25.25 15.29 -11.88
CA LEU A 23 -25.76 13.92 -11.69
C LEU A 23 -25.22 12.89 -12.70
N ALA A 24 -24.36 13.30 -13.63
CA ALA A 24 -23.61 12.37 -14.50
C ALA A 24 -22.28 11.94 -13.85
N GLY A 25 -22.25 11.81 -12.52
CA GLY A 25 -21.16 11.15 -11.81
C GLY A 25 -21.19 9.66 -12.11
N CYS A 26 -20.53 9.26 -13.20
CA CYS A 26 -20.24 7.88 -13.54
C CYS A 26 -19.47 7.21 -12.39
N HIS A 27 -20.18 6.50 -11.53
CA HIS A 27 -19.65 5.35 -10.81
C HIS A 27 -20.61 4.20 -11.05
N ALA A 28 -20.54 3.64 -12.27
CA ALA A 28 -20.97 2.28 -12.51
C ALA A 28 -20.10 1.39 -11.61
N ARG A 29 -20.60 1.14 -10.40
CA ARG A 29 -20.04 0.16 -9.48
C ARG A 29 -20.33 -1.18 -10.12
N SER A 30 -19.38 -1.71 -10.89
CA SER A 30 -19.44 -3.05 -11.43
C SER A 30 -19.85 -3.99 -10.30
N ALA A 31 -20.96 -4.71 -10.47
CA ALA A 31 -21.43 -5.68 -9.51
C ALA A 31 -20.27 -6.66 -9.27
N ALA A 32 -19.66 -6.60 -8.08
CA ALA A 32 -18.55 -7.47 -7.74
C ALA A 32 -19.01 -8.92 -7.94
N PRO A 33 -18.30 -9.73 -8.74
CA PRO A 33 -18.64 -11.14 -8.90
C PRO A 33 -18.75 -11.81 -7.54
N ALA A 34 -19.78 -12.66 -7.38
CA ALA A 34 -20.00 -13.43 -6.15
C ALA A 34 -18.81 -14.33 -5.76
N ASN A 35 -17.88 -14.56 -6.69
CA ASN A 35 -16.62 -15.25 -6.44
C ASN A 35 -15.45 -14.26 -6.52
N LEU A 36 -14.87 -13.96 -5.37
CA LEU A 36 -13.67 -13.13 -5.25
C LEU A 36 -12.38 -13.89 -5.61
N VAL A 37 -12.45 -15.20 -5.84
CA VAL A 37 -11.32 -16.00 -6.30
C VAL A 37 -11.42 -16.18 -7.83
N PRO A 38 -10.46 -15.65 -8.61
CA PRO A 38 -10.41 -15.89 -10.05
C PRO A 38 -10.41 -17.39 -10.37
N ASP A 39 -10.91 -17.77 -11.54
CA ASP A 39 -10.67 -19.11 -12.07
C ASP A 39 -9.18 -19.31 -12.45
N SER A 40 -8.79 -20.56 -12.72
CA SER A 40 -7.40 -20.92 -13.04
C SER A 40 -6.87 -20.16 -14.25
N ALA A 41 -7.68 -19.99 -15.29
CA ALA A 41 -7.26 -19.32 -16.51
C ALA A 41 -6.96 -17.84 -16.26
N ARG A 42 -7.85 -17.15 -15.53
CA ARG A 42 -7.67 -15.74 -15.15
C ARG A 42 -6.48 -15.55 -14.21
N ALA A 43 -6.28 -16.45 -13.26
CA ALA A 43 -5.14 -16.36 -12.34
C ALA A 43 -3.79 -16.55 -13.05
N ARG A 44 -3.69 -17.58 -13.91
CA ARG A 44 -2.50 -17.82 -14.74
C ARG A 44 -2.21 -16.67 -15.70
N TRP A 45 -3.26 -16.14 -16.33
CA TRP A 45 -3.14 -14.98 -17.21
C TRP A 45 -2.62 -13.75 -16.46
N ALA A 46 -3.16 -13.44 -15.27
CA ALA A 46 -2.75 -12.27 -14.49
C ALA A 46 -1.28 -12.36 -14.06
N VAL A 47 -0.85 -13.52 -13.55
CA VAL A 47 0.57 -13.77 -13.21
C VAL A 47 1.45 -13.70 -14.46
N GLY A 48 1.02 -14.30 -15.58
CA GLY A 48 1.74 -14.22 -16.85
C GLY A 48 1.96 -12.77 -17.29
N ARG A 49 0.92 -11.93 -17.26
CA ARG A 49 1.04 -10.50 -17.58
C ARG A 49 2.00 -9.76 -16.64
N ALA A 50 1.96 -10.06 -15.35
CA ALA A 50 2.89 -9.49 -14.38
C ALA A 50 4.36 -9.89 -14.67
N MET A 51 4.60 -11.13 -15.09
CA MET A 51 5.93 -11.63 -15.45
C MET A 51 6.43 -11.04 -16.77
N GLU A 52 5.59 -10.95 -17.80
CA GLU A 52 5.96 -10.31 -19.08
C GLU A 52 6.38 -8.85 -18.88
N LEU A 53 5.66 -8.10 -18.04
CA LEU A 53 6.00 -6.72 -17.74
C LEU A 53 7.28 -6.60 -16.93
N TRP A 54 7.52 -7.51 -15.99
CA TRP A 54 8.80 -7.55 -15.27
C TRP A 54 9.97 -7.85 -16.22
N LYS A 55 9.81 -8.82 -17.11
CA LYS A 55 10.79 -9.15 -18.16
C LYS A 55 11.06 -7.96 -19.09
N ALA A 56 10.05 -7.13 -19.34
CA ALA A 56 10.16 -5.87 -20.07
C ALA A 56 10.73 -4.69 -19.23
N GLY A 57 11.17 -4.94 -17.98
CA GLY A 57 11.76 -3.92 -17.11
C GLY A 57 10.75 -2.93 -16.50
N ARG A 58 9.45 -3.23 -16.53
CA ARG A 58 8.42 -2.36 -15.96
C ARG A 58 8.32 -2.55 -14.44
N PRO A 59 8.06 -1.47 -13.69
CA PRO A 59 7.87 -1.55 -12.25
C PRO A 59 6.57 -2.31 -11.90
N THR A 60 6.44 -2.70 -10.64
CA THR A 60 5.18 -3.19 -10.07
C THR A 60 4.13 -2.08 -9.99
N GLY A 61 2.88 -2.46 -9.73
CA GLY A 61 1.76 -1.53 -9.67
C GLY A 61 0.56 -2.02 -10.47
N VAL A 62 -0.30 -1.07 -10.84
CA VAL A 62 -1.45 -1.30 -11.71
C VAL A 62 -0.96 -1.57 -13.14
N ILE A 63 -1.46 -2.63 -13.75
CA ILE A 63 -1.25 -2.96 -15.16
C ILE A 63 -2.45 -2.47 -15.96
N GLU A 64 -2.24 -1.44 -16.78
CA GLU A 64 -3.25 -0.90 -17.69
C GLU A 64 -2.72 -0.82 -19.14
N PRO A 65 -3.61 -0.91 -20.15
CA PRO A 65 -5.04 -1.22 -20.03
C PRO A 65 -5.27 -2.73 -19.96
N THR A 66 -5.94 -3.20 -18.89
CA THR A 66 -6.43 -4.58 -18.78
C THR A 66 -7.86 -4.58 -18.24
N GLU A 67 -8.67 -5.52 -18.72
CA GLU A 67 -10.03 -5.74 -18.22
C GLU A 67 -10.17 -7.21 -17.81
N PRO A 68 -10.31 -7.52 -16.52
CA PRO A 68 -10.27 -6.61 -15.36
C PRO A 68 -8.87 -6.01 -15.15
N ARG A 69 -8.79 -4.93 -14.38
CA ARG A 69 -7.49 -4.35 -13.99
C ARG A 69 -6.68 -5.38 -13.19
N ILE A 70 -5.37 -5.38 -13.37
CA ILE A 70 -4.45 -6.19 -12.54
C ILE A 70 -3.64 -5.24 -11.66
N GLN A 71 -3.56 -5.53 -10.36
CA GLN A 71 -2.66 -4.86 -9.42
C GLN A 71 -1.62 -5.86 -8.95
N VAL A 72 -0.33 -5.55 -9.17
CA VAL A 72 0.79 -6.39 -8.73
C VAL A 72 1.44 -5.77 -7.49
N VAL A 73 1.66 -6.60 -6.47
CA VAL A 73 2.40 -6.27 -5.25
C VAL A 73 3.55 -7.28 -5.12
N ASP A 74 4.77 -6.79 -5.33
CA ASP A 74 6.01 -7.57 -5.30
C ASP A 74 7.15 -6.62 -4.89
N SER A 75 7.29 -6.39 -3.58
CA SER A 75 8.27 -5.46 -3.03
C SER A 75 9.71 -6.02 -3.08
N ASN A 76 9.83 -7.33 -3.29
CA ASN A 76 11.11 -8.04 -3.33
C ASN A 76 11.91 -7.80 -4.63
N ARG A 77 11.34 -7.10 -5.63
CA ARG A 77 12.05 -6.73 -6.85
C ARG A 77 13.12 -5.68 -6.56
N LYS A 78 14.38 -6.03 -6.78
CA LYS A 78 15.51 -5.13 -6.54
C LYS A 78 15.74 -4.21 -7.75
N ALA A 79 16.19 -2.99 -7.50
CA ALA A 79 16.62 -2.09 -8.56
C ALA A 79 17.78 -2.72 -9.36
N GLY A 80 17.71 -2.66 -10.69
CA GLY A 80 18.71 -3.27 -11.59
C GLY A 80 18.57 -4.79 -11.79
N GLN A 81 17.68 -5.46 -11.05
CA GLN A 81 17.40 -6.88 -11.24
C GLN A 81 16.43 -7.09 -12.41
N VAL A 82 16.81 -7.94 -13.35
CA VAL A 82 16.05 -8.21 -14.57
C VAL A 82 15.55 -9.65 -14.56
N LEU A 83 14.27 -9.85 -14.89
CA LEU A 83 13.72 -11.18 -15.14
C LEU A 83 14.12 -11.65 -16.54
N GLU A 84 14.96 -12.67 -16.66
CA GLU A 84 15.36 -13.24 -17.96
C GLU A 84 14.33 -14.25 -18.47
N ASP A 85 13.85 -15.12 -17.58
CA ASP A 85 12.86 -16.12 -17.94
C ASP A 85 11.99 -16.53 -16.75
N TYR A 86 10.81 -17.09 -17.03
CA TYR A 86 9.94 -17.62 -16.01
C TYR A 86 9.15 -18.85 -16.47
N ARG A 87 8.72 -19.67 -15.51
CA ARG A 87 7.82 -20.79 -15.75
C ARG A 87 6.87 -20.99 -14.58
N ILE A 88 5.57 -21.02 -14.87
CA ILE A 88 4.55 -21.45 -13.90
C ILE A 88 4.69 -22.97 -13.73
N LEU A 89 5.04 -23.41 -12.52
CA LEU A 89 5.28 -24.82 -12.20
C LEU A 89 4.03 -25.53 -11.71
N ALA A 90 3.30 -24.89 -10.80
CA ALA A 90 2.16 -25.49 -10.11
C ALA A 90 1.13 -24.43 -9.75
N GLU A 91 -0.10 -24.88 -9.52
CA GLU A 91 -1.21 -24.06 -9.05
C GLU A 91 -1.97 -24.82 -7.96
N THR A 92 -2.29 -24.15 -6.87
CA THR A 92 -3.20 -24.62 -5.83
C THR A 92 -4.31 -23.59 -5.63
N SER A 93 -5.45 -24.03 -5.07
CA SER A 93 -6.58 -23.15 -4.80
C SER A 93 -7.06 -23.35 -3.37
N SER A 94 -7.45 -22.26 -2.73
CA SER A 94 -8.20 -22.25 -1.47
C SER A 94 -9.56 -21.57 -1.69
N LEU A 95 -10.30 -21.36 -0.60
CA LEU A 95 -11.55 -20.58 -0.62
C LEU A 95 -11.31 -19.07 -0.78
N ARG A 96 -10.09 -18.59 -0.58
CA ARG A 96 -9.74 -17.16 -0.51
C ARG A 96 -8.84 -16.72 -1.66
N GLU A 97 -8.02 -17.61 -2.20
CA GLU A 97 -7.07 -17.28 -3.26
C GLU A 97 -6.69 -18.49 -4.13
N ARG A 98 -6.07 -18.21 -5.27
CA ARG A 98 -5.24 -19.18 -6.00
C ARG A 98 -3.77 -18.88 -5.76
N THR A 99 -2.97 -19.90 -5.51
CA THR A 99 -1.52 -19.75 -5.39
C THR A 99 -0.83 -20.38 -6.59
N LEU A 100 0.05 -19.62 -7.25
CA LEU A 100 0.87 -20.10 -8.36
C LEU A 100 2.34 -20.13 -7.94
N SER A 101 2.99 -21.28 -8.08
CA SER A 101 4.44 -21.41 -7.93
C SER A 101 5.11 -21.13 -9.27
N VAL A 102 5.99 -20.13 -9.30
CA VAL A 102 6.66 -19.64 -10.50
C VAL A 102 8.16 -19.76 -10.30
N ARG A 103 8.83 -20.49 -11.19
CA ARG A 103 10.29 -20.42 -11.32
C ARG A 103 10.65 -19.14 -12.06
N VAL A 104 11.57 -18.37 -11.52
CA VAL A 104 12.12 -17.16 -12.13
C VAL A 104 13.63 -17.31 -12.28
N ARG A 105 14.15 -16.88 -13.42
CA ARG A 105 15.59 -16.73 -13.66
C ARG A 105 15.88 -15.24 -13.75
N LEU A 106 16.70 -14.76 -12.84
CA LEU A 106 17.02 -13.35 -12.65
C LEU A 106 18.46 -13.10 -13.06
N ARG A 107 18.73 -11.88 -13.51
CA ARG A 107 20.07 -11.35 -13.76
C ARG A 107 20.29 -10.09 -12.95
N GLY A 108 21.53 -9.90 -12.49
CA GLY A 108 21.96 -8.74 -11.73
C GLY A 108 21.45 -8.72 -10.29
N PRO A 109 21.82 -9.69 -9.42
CA PRO A 109 22.73 -10.83 -9.62
C PRO A 109 22.05 -12.04 -10.30
N ASP A 110 22.85 -12.97 -10.81
CA ASP A 110 22.32 -14.20 -11.41
C ASP A 110 21.75 -15.10 -10.31
N GLU A 111 20.45 -15.37 -10.40
CA GLU A 111 19.70 -16.12 -9.39
C GLU A 111 18.58 -16.91 -10.06
N GLU A 112 18.37 -18.15 -9.64
CA GLU A 112 17.18 -18.93 -9.99
C GLU A 112 16.41 -19.25 -8.71
N ALA A 113 15.14 -18.87 -8.68
CA ALA A 113 14.30 -19.02 -7.50
C ALA A 113 12.91 -19.55 -7.88
N VAL A 114 12.26 -20.23 -6.93
CA VAL A 114 10.83 -20.54 -7.02
C VAL A 114 10.10 -19.60 -6.07
N VAL A 115 9.29 -18.73 -6.65
CA VAL A 115 8.49 -17.74 -5.93
C VAL A 115 7.02 -18.12 -5.99
N ARG A 116 6.23 -17.70 -4.99
CA ARG A 116 4.80 -17.98 -4.93
C ARG A 116 4.02 -16.69 -5.06
N TYR A 117 3.01 -16.69 -5.94
CA TYR A 117 2.09 -15.59 -6.10
C TYR A 117 0.68 -16.00 -5.69
N LEU A 118 0.05 -15.22 -4.83
CA LEU A 118 -1.35 -15.35 -4.44
C LEU A 118 -2.18 -14.44 -5.34
N VAL A 119 -3.27 -14.98 -5.88
CA VAL A 119 -4.15 -14.30 -6.82
C VAL A 119 -5.58 -14.32 -6.28
N MET A 120 -6.15 -13.13 -6.15
CA MET A 120 -7.49 -12.91 -5.59
C MET A 120 -8.10 -11.63 -6.15
N GLY A 121 -9.38 -11.38 -5.85
CA GLY A 121 -10.13 -10.27 -6.40
C GLY A 121 -10.68 -10.57 -7.79
N ALA A 122 -11.66 -9.78 -8.22
CA ALA A 122 -12.34 -9.98 -9.50
C ALA A 122 -12.16 -8.79 -10.46
N ASP A 123 -12.24 -7.57 -9.93
CA ASP A 123 -11.82 -6.33 -10.55
C ASP A 123 -11.52 -5.29 -9.44
N PRO A 124 -10.23 -5.01 -9.14
CA PRO A 124 -9.05 -5.57 -9.81
C PRO A 124 -8.79 -7.04 -9.42
N ILE A 125 -8.05 -7.76 -10.27
CA ILE A 125 -7.31 -8.96 -9.89
C ILE A 125 -6.03 -8.50 -9.18
N LEU A 126 -5.86 -8.92 -7.94
CA LEU A 126 -4.68 -8.67 -7.12
C LEU A 126 -3.71 -9.85 -7.27
N VAL A 127 -2.44 -9.54 -7.55
CA VAL A 127 -1.35 -10.51 -7.62
C VAL A 127 -0.32 -10.12 -6.57
N PHE A 128 -0.32 -10.83 -5.44
CA PHE A 128 0.64 -10.63 -4.37
C PHE A 128 1.74 -11.66 -4.45
N ARG A 129 2.98 -11.24 -4.27
CA ARG A 129 4.02 -12.18 -3.87
C ARG A 129 3.72 -12.68 -2.44
N GLN A 130 3.98 -13.95 -2.18
CA GLN A 130 3.64 -14.55 -0.89
C GLN A 130 4.29 -13.81 0.29
N GLU A 131 5.57 -13.45 0.19
CA GLU A 131 6.25 -12.76 1.28
C GLU A 131 5.59 -11.39 1.60
N ASP A 132 5.08 -10.67 0.58
CA ASP A 132 4.37 -9.41 0.77
C ASP A 132 3.00 -9.61 1.42
N TYR A 133 2.26 -10.64 0.98
CA TYR A 133 0.97 -10.98 1.57
C TYR A 133 1.15 -11.39 3.04
N ASP A 134 2.12 -12.25 3.32
CA ASP A 134 2.46 -12.68 4.67
C ASP A 134 2.82 -11.46 5.52
N LEU A 135 3.69 -10.56 5.04
CA LEU A 135 4.05 -9.34 5.76
C LEU A 135 2.80 -8.51 6.10
N MET A 136 1.91 -8.27 5.14
CA MET A 136 0.68 -7.52 5.39
C MET A 136 -0.20 -8.17 6.47
N MET A 137 -0.37 -9.50 6.43
CA MET A 137 -1.18 -10.23 7.42
C MET A 137 -0.53 -10.27 8.80
N HIS A 138 0.80 -10.30 8.88
CA HIS A 138 1.52 -10.28 10.17
C HIS A 138 1.43 -8.91 10.86
N TRP A 139 1.25 -7.83 10.11
CA TRP A 139 1.13 -6.48 10.68
C TRP A 139 -0.26 -6.18 11.24
N GLU A 140 -1.27 -6.95 10.87
CA GLU A 140 -2.63 -6.86 11.45
C GLU A 140 -2.70 -7.42 12.90
N HIS A 141 -1.58 -7.89 13.46
CA HIS A 141 -1.53 -8.55 14.77
C HIS A 141 -0.92 -7.74 15.93
N LYS A 142 -0.72 -6.41 15.85
CA LYS A 142 -0.37 -5.61 17.05
C LYS A 142 -0.91 -4.17 17.06
N MET A 143 -1.89 -3.94 17.92
CA MET A 143 -1.90 -2.87 18.93
C MET A 143 -2.66 -3.42 20.15
N ASP A 144 -1.95 -4.06 21.08
CA ASP A 144 -2.49 -4.17 22.44
C ASP A 144 -2.45 -2.76 23.04
N PRO A 145 -3.58 -2.18 23.48
CA PRO A 145 -3.59 -0.85 24.10
C PRO A 145 -2.90 -0.82 25.49
N GLU A 146 -2.39 -1.94 26.00
CA GLU A 146 -1.78 -2.01 27.33
C GLU A 146 -0.28 -1.67 27.38
N ALA A 147 0.36 -1.29 26.27
CA ALA A 147 1.74 -0.80 26.30
C ALA A 147 1.89 0.70 26.63
N GLU A 148 0.79 1.44 26.85
CA GLU A 148 0.83 2.84 27.31
C GLU A 148 0.81 2.99 28.84
N ASP A 149 0.50 1.94 29.61
CA ASP A 149 0.50 1.97 31.09
C ASP A 149 1.66 1.18 31.71
N ALA A 150 2.81 1.16 31.05
CA ALA A 150 4.07 0.93 31.76
C ALA A 150 4.32 2.14 32.67
N ALA A 151 3.75 2.09 33.88
CA ALA A 151 4.04 2.99 34.98
C ALA A 151 5.55 3.29 35.05
N PRO A 152 5.96 4.53 35.42
CA PRO A 152 7.36 4.79 35.68
C PRO A 152 7.85 3.75 36.70
N GLY A 153 8.88 3.00 36.32
CA GLY A 153 9.45 1.94 37.17
C GLY A 153 9.77 2.48 38.57
N PRO A 154 9.85 1.60 39.58
CA PRO A 154 10.16 2.03 40.95
C PRO A 154 11.43 2.88 40.91
N GLU A 155 11.29 4.09 41.45
CA GLU A 155 12.33 5.08 41.65
C GLU A 155 13.62 4.37 42.10
N PRO A 156 14.77 4.60 41.46
CA PRO A 156 16.02 3.98 41.89
C PRO A 156 16.25 4.35 43.37
N PRO A 157 16.64 3.39 44.23
CA PRO A 157 16.87 3.68 45.63
C PRO A 157 17.88 4.82 45.73
N ALA A 158 17.52 5.84 46.53
CA ALA A 158 18.33 7.00 46.78
C ALA A 158 19.79 6.59 46.98
N ALA A 159 20.69 7.13 46.16
CA ALA A 159 22.11 6.92 46.31
C ALA A 159 22.51 7.24 47.77
N PRO A 160 23.36 6.42 48.40
CA PRO A 160 23.83 6.73 49.76
C PRO A 160 24.46 8.12 49.75
N ARG A 161 23.99 9.02 50.63
CA ARG A 161 24.66 10.30 50.88
C ARG A 161 26.13 10.00 51.12
N ARG A 162 27.02 10.61 50.33
CA ARG A 162 28.46 10.49 50.56
C ARG A 162 28.73 11.00 51.97
N ALA A 163 29.41 10.18 52.77
CA ALA A 163 29.78 10.49 54.15
C ALA A 163 30.80 11.64 54.29
N ASP A 164 31.14 12.30 53.19
CA ASP A 164 32.14 13.38 53.14
C ASP A 164 31.52 14.79 53.29
N GLU A 165 30.19 14.90 53.37
CA GLU A 165 29.48 16.20 53.44
C GLU A 165 29.31 16.75 54.86
N ASP A 166 29.76 16.03 55.89
CA ASP A 166 29.60 16.41 57.31
C ASP A 166 30.93 16.77 58.01
N LEU A 167 31.98 17.08 57.23
CA LEU A 167 33.20 17.63 57.80
C LEU A 167 33.04 19.15 58.01
N PRO A 168 33.19 19.65 59.26
CA PRO A 168 33.08 21.07 59.53
C PRO A 168 34.14 21.84 58.72
N ARG A 169 33.68 22.82 57.94
CA ARG A 169 34.54 23.75 57.22
C ARG A 169 35.50 24.41 58.21
N ARG A 170 36.80 24.15 58.05
CA ARG A 170 37.84 24.84 58.84
C ARG A 170 37.69 26.36 58.64
N PRO A 171 37.67 27.15 59.72
CA PRO A 171 37.61 28.60 59.61
C PRO A 171 38.86 29.13 58.90
N SER A 172 38.60 29.87 57.83
CA SER A 172 39.57 30.70 57.11
C SER A 172 40.05 31.82 58.04
N GLY A 173 41.34 31.78 58.40
CA GLY A 173 41.96 32.88 59.14
C GLY A 173 43.44 32.66 59.41
N ALA A 174 44.30 33.29 58.62
CA ALA A 174 45.31 34.23 59.13
C ALA A 174 45.99 34.97 57.96
N PRO A 175 46.15 36.30 58.04
CA PRO A 175 46.90 37.13 57.09
C PRO A 175 48.37 37.30 57.50
N GLY A 176 49.21 37.68 56.53
CA GLY A 176 50.47 38.41 56.76
C GLY A 176 51.71 37.55 56.90
#